data_AF-A0A2L0D3C1-F1
#
_entry.id   AF-A0A2L0D3C1-F1
#
_cell.length_a   1.000
_cell.length_b   1.000
_cell.length_c   1.000
_cell.angle_alpha   90.00
_cell.angle_beta   90.00
_cell.angle_gamma   90.00
#
_symmetry.space_group_name_H-M   'P 1'
#
loop_
_entity.id
_entity.type
_entity.pdbx_description
1 polymer ?
#
loop_
_entity_poly.entity_id
_entity_poly.type
_entity_poly.pdbx_seq_one_letter_code
_entity_poly.pdbx_strand_id
1 'polypeptide(L)'
;MRIQYKKLLCMMLSISFFLGACANLSKSDNLTVTNIHDKLIQGKTTVKELKNMFGKPKRYDNAEKAKMIYHYWNNYEGGVNYYLEANTDYWETLKSYNVSPKYSYEDFEGCYEYSGKNLGVKKVYFFVIDNKIHGFKFNGDIVDESVAQKDKYLRQIVD
;
A
#
# COMPACT_ATOMS: atom_id res chain seq x y z
N MET A 1 36.69 -32.76 32.37
CA MET A 1 35.63 -32.11 31.57
C MET A 1 34.82 -31.17 32.45
N ARG A 2 35.15 -29.88 32.57
CA ARG A 2 34.33 -28.92 33.36
C ARG A 2 34.14 -27.53 32.74
N ILE A 3 34.73 -27.29 31.57
CA ILE A 3 34.89 -25.94 31.00
C ILE A 3 33.95 -25.68 29.80
N GLN A 4 33.36 -26.71 29.20
CA GLN A 4 32.60 -26.55 27.95
C GLN A 4 31.14 -26.12 28.12
N TYR A 5 30.55 -26.23 29.31
CA TYR A 5 29.13 -25.91 29.53
C TYR A 5 28.88 -24.40 29.63
N LYS A 6 29.86 -23.62 30.14
CA LYS A 6 29.72 -22.17 30.31
C LYS A 6 29.70 -21.42 28.96
N LYS A 7 30.42 -21.92 27.95
CA LYS A 7 30.42 -21.34 26.60
C LYS A 7 29.11 -21.64 25.84
N LEU A 8 28.52 -22.81 26.04
CA LEU A 8 27.22 -23.17 25.43
C LEU A 8 26.06 -22.34 26.00
N LEU A 9 26.09 -22.04 27.30
CA LEU A 9 25.03 -21.27 27.95
C LEU A 9 24.99 -19.80 27.49
N CYS A 10 26.15 -19.16 27.28
CA CYS A 10 26.21 -17.79 26.75
C CYS A 10 25.76 -17.70 25.27
N MET A 11 25.94 -18.76 24.48
CA MET A 11 25.55 -18.79 23.06
C MET A 11 24.03 -18.95 22.86
N MET A 12 23.33 -19.59 23.80
CA MET A 12 21.86 -19.69 23.78
C MET A 12 21.15 -18.41 24.26
N LEU A 13 21.80 -17.63 25.14
CA LEU A 13 21.27 -16.35 25.61
C LEU A 13 21.33 -15.24 24.54
N SER A 14 22.31 -15.27 23.63
CA SER A 14 22.41 -14.28 22.53
C SER A 14 21.44 -14.56 21.38
N ILE A 15 21.02 -15.81 21.15
CA ILE A 15 20.01 -16.16 20.12
C ILE A 15 18.60 -15.73 20.55
N SER A 16 18.33 -15.68 21.85
CA SER A 16 17.02 -15.28 22.40
C SER A 16 16.74 -13.78 22.22
N PHE A 17 17.78 -12.94 22.11
CA PHE A 17 17.63 -11.50 21.88
C PHE A 17 17.31 -11.13 20.42
N PHE A 18 17.60 -12.01 19.45
CA PHE A 18 17.25 -11.75 18.05
C PHE A 18 15.83 -12.18 17.67
N LEU A 19 15.19 -13.04 18.46
CA LEU A 19 13.83 -13.52 18.21
C LEU A 19 12.73 -12.59 18.74
N GLY A 20 13.07 -11.66 19.63
CA GLY A 20 12.11 -10.68 20.19
C GLY A 20 11.91 -9.42 19.34
N ALA A 21 12.77 -9.16 18.36
CA ALA A 21 12.78 -7.89 17.62
C ALA A 21 11.85 -7.87 16.38
N CYS A 22 11.32 -9.01 15.94
CA CYS A 22 10.48 -9.09 14.74
C CYS A 22 8.96 -8.97 14.99
N ALA A 23 8.51 -8.79 16.22
CA ALA A 23 7.08 -8.90 16.54
C ALA A 23 6.26 -7.60 16.40
N ASN A 24 6.90 -6.45 16.16
CA ASN A 24 6.21 -5.15 16.12
C ASN A 24 6.42 -4.39 14.80
N LEU A 25 6.41 -5.08 13.66
CA LEU A 25 6.15 -4.39 12.40
C LEU A 25 4.68 -3.96 12.43
N SER A 26 4.42 -2.67 12.67
CA SER A 26 3.05 -2.17 12.72
C SER A 26 2.41 -2.36 11.35
N LYS A 27 1.13 -2.72 11.27
CA LYS A 27 0.44 -2.87 9.97
C LYS A 27 0.52 -1.60 9.11
N SER A 28 0.63 -0.43 9.74
CA SER A 28 0.89 0.84 9.06
C SER A 28 2.26 0.94 8.41
N ASP A 29 3.26 0.20 8.90
CA ASP A 29 4.59 0.16 8.27
C ASP A 29 4.55 -0.54 6.90
N ASN A 30 3.54 -1.39 6.65
CA ASN A 30 3.34 -2.07 5.37
C ASN A 30 2.66 -1.21 4.31
N LEU A 31 2.16 -0.03 4.64
CA LEU A 31 1.51 0.87 3.67
C LEU A 31 2.57 1.61 2.85
N THR A 32 2.99 0.99 1.76
CA THR A 32 3.93 1.52 0.75
C THR A 32 3.34 1.38 -0.64
N VAL A 33 3.82 2.15 -1.62
CA VAL A 33 3.37 2.05 -3.02
C VAL A 33 3.65 0.65 -3.57
N THR A 34 4.84 0.12 -3.30
CA THR A 34 5.23 -1.25 -3.68
C THR A 34 4.29 -2.30 -3.10
N ASN A 35 3.97 -2.25 -1.81
CA ASN A 35 3.09 -3.25 -1.20
C ASN A 35 1.64 -3.12 -1.69
N ILE A 36 1.17 -1.91 -1.97
CA ILE A 36 -0.16 -1.69 -2.57
C ILE A 36 -0.20 -2.37 -3.94
N HIS A 37 0.78 -2.09 -4.78
CA HIS A 37 0.90 -2.68 -6.10
C HIS A 37 0.98 -4.22 -6.06
N ASP A 38 1.88 -4.77 -5.24
CA ASP A 38 2.22 -6.19 -5.31
C ASP A 38 1.17 -7.10 -4.65
N LYS A 39 0.47 -6.60 -3.62
CA LYS A 39 -0.43 -7.41 -2.78
C LYS A 39 -1.90 -7.22 -3.11
N LEU A 40 -2.29 -6.08 -3.68
CA LEU A 40 -3.69 -5.82 -4.01
C LEU A 40 -4.07 -6.52 -5.31
N ILE A 41 -5.21 -7.21 -5.30
CA ILE A 41 -5.79 -7.82 -6.49
C ILE A 41 -7.15 -7.17 -6.70
N GLN A 42 -7.27 -6.32 -7.72
CA GLN A 42 -8.50 -5.59 -8.01
C GLN A 42 -9.65 -6.55 -8.31
N GLY A 43 -10.83 -6.25 -7.77
CA GLY A 43 -12.02 -7.10 -7.86
C GLY A 43 -11.97 -8.39 -7.04
N LYS A 44 -10.91 -8.61 -6.23
CA LYS A 44 -10.78 -9.77 -5.33
C LYS A 44 -10.48 -9.37 -3.89
N THR A 45 -9.52 -8.47 -3.66
CA THR A 45 -9.17 -8.01 -2.32
C THR A 45 -10.38 -7.37 -1.65
N THR A 46 -10.79 -7.92 -0.52
CA THR A 46 -11.89 -7.39 0.29
C THR A 46 -11.44 -6.21 1.15
N VAL A 47 -12.39 -5.39 1.62
CA VAL A 47 -12.12 -4.33 2.60
C VAL A 47 -11.51 -4.89 3.89
N LYS A 48 -11.92 -6.10 4.31
CA LYS A 48 -11.37 -6.76 5.49
C LYS A 48 -9.89 -7.10 5.29
N GLU A 49 -9.52 -7.66 4.13
CA GLU A 49 -8.13 -7.95 3.79
C GLU A 49 -7.30 -6.68 3.67
N LEU A 50 -7.85 -5.63 3.05
CA LEU A 50 -7.19 -4.31 3.01
C LEU A 50 -6.82 -3.82 4.42
N LYS A 51 -7.78 -3.87 5.35
CA LYS A 51 -7.55 -3.48 6.76
C LYS A 51 -6.56 -4.40 7.47
N ASN A 52 -6.54 -5.69 7.12
CA ASN A 52 -5.56 -6.62 7.66
C ASN A 52 -4.14 -6.32 7.19
N MET A 53 -3.98 -5.93 5.92
CA MET A 53 -2.68 -5.61 5.33
C MET A 53 -2.14 -4.27 5.82
N PHE A 54 -2.97 -3.23 5.84
CA PHE A 54 -2.52 -1.84 6.00
C PHE A 54 -3.02 -1.14 7.28
N GLY A 55 -3.79 -1.84 8.11
CA GLY A 55 -4.33 -1.29 9.35
C GLY A 55 -5.66 -0.55 9.17
N LYS A 56 -5.98 0.37 10.08
CA LYS A 56 -7.25 1.09 10.07
C LYS A 56 -7.18 2.28 9.08
N PRO A 57 -8.22 2.52 8.25
CA PRO A 57 -8.28 3.71 7.41
C PRO A 57 -8.37 4.97 8.28
N LYS A 58 -7.89 6.09 7.73
CA LYS A 58 -8.12 7.41 8.32
C LYS A 58 -9.57 7.83 8.22
N ARG A 59 -10.18 7.60 7.06
CA ARG A 59 -11.55 8.02 6.76
C ARG A 59 -12.19 7.08 5.74
N TYR A 60 -13.52 7.03 5.76
CA TYR A 60 -14.35 6.52 4.68
C TYR A 60 -15.14 7.67 4.07
N ASP A 61 -15.12 7.79 2.75
CA ASP A 61 -15.93 8.73 1.97
C ASP A 61 -16.99 7.95 1.17
N ASN A 62 -18.19 8.50 1.07
CA ASN A 62 -19.34 7.87 0.41
C ASN A 62 -19.20 7.83 -1.12
N ALA A 63 -20.17 7.21 -1.81
CA ALA A 63 -20.21 7.05 -3.26
C ALA A 63 -19.99 8.36 -4.04
N GLU A 64 -20.76 9.41 -3.74
CA GLU A 64 -20.67 10.70 -4.42
C GLU A 64 -19.24 11.27 -4.35
N LYS A 65 -18.69 11.32 -3.14
CA LYS A 65 -17.35 11.85 -2.94
C LYS A 65 -16.27 10.94 -3.50
N ALA A 66 -16.45 9.63 -3.45
CA ALA A 66 -15.54 8.67 -4.07
C ALA A 66 -15.46 8.87 -5.59
N LYS A 67 -16.61 9.06 -6.26
CA LYS A 67 -16.65 9.37 -7.71
C LYS A 67 -15.90 10.66 -8.04
N MET A 68 -16.12 11.72 -7.26
CA MET A 68 -15.40 12.99 -7.44
C MET A 68 -13.88 12.82 -7.27
N ILE A 69 -13.45 12.12 -6.20
CA ILE A 69 -12.03 11.87 -5.92
C ILE A 69 -11.41 11.03 -7.05
N TYR A 70 -12.09 9.98 -7.50
CA TYR A 70 -11.60 9.12 -8.57
C TYR A 70 -11.41 9.92 -9.85
N HIS A 71 -12.44 10.67 -10.27
CA HIS A 71 -12.40 11.48 -11.48
C HIS A 71 -11.26 12.50 -11.44
N TYR A 72 -11.09 13.20 -10.33
CA TYR A 72 -10.00 14.17 -10.18
C TYR A 72 -8.62 13.52 -10.35
N TRP A 73 -8.31 12.48 -9.57
CA TRP A 73 -6.97 11.85 -9.60
C TRP A 73 -6.72 10.99 -10.83
N ASN A 74 -7.77 10.63 -11.58
CA ASN A 74 -7.60 9.96 -12.87
C ASN A 74 -7.16 10.91 -13.98
N ASN A 75 -7.47 12.20 -13.87
CA ASN A 75 -7.18 13.20 -14.91
C ASN A 75 -6.08 14.19 -14.49
N TYR A 76 -5.51 14.04 -13.29
CA TYR A 76 -4.47 14.95 -12.80
C TYR A 76 -3.09 14.53 -13.30
N GLU A 77 -2.61 15.22 -14.32
CA GLU A 77 -1.31 14.96 -14.98
C GLU A 77 -0.09 15.39 -14.16
N GLY A 78 -0.27 16.15 -13.07
CA GLY A 78 0.86 16.62 -12.25
C GLY A 78 1.27 15.69 -11.11
N GLY A 79 0.55 14.58 -10.90
CA GLY A 79 0.68 13.79 -9.67
C GLY A 79 1.38 12.45 -9.86
N VAL A 80 1.62 11.78 -8.73
CA VAL A 80 2.28 10.46 -8.70
C VAL A 80 1.61 9.45 -9.64
N ASN A 81 0.29 9.49 -9.80
CA ASN A 81 -0.37 8.54 -10.70
C ASN A 81 0.08 8.71 -12.15
N TYR A 82 0.17 9.96 -12.62
CA TYR A 82 0.62 10.27 -13.98
C TYR A 82 2.10 9.95 -14.15
N TYR A 83 2.95 10.33 -13.18
CA TYR A 83 4.38 10.03 -13.28
C TYR A 83 4.66 8.53 -13.31
N LEU A 84 3.96 7.73 -12.52
CA LEU A 84 4.06 6.28 -12.57
C LEU A 84 3.62 5.73 -13.93
N GLU A 85 2.58 6.29 -14.55
CA GLU A 85 2.12 5.88 -15.88
C GLU A 85 3.11 6.24 -16.98
N ALA A 86 3.65 7.46 -16.96
CA ALA A 86 4.50 7.97 -18.01
C ALA A 86 5.91 7.37 -18.01
N ASN A 87 6.39 6.92 -16.84
CA ASN A 87 7.79 6.52 -16.67
C ASN A 87 7.97 5.04 -16.31
N THR A 88 6.90 4.29 -16.04
CA THR A 88 6.98 2.90 -15.61
C THR A 88 5.81 2.05 -16.13
N ASP A 89 5.92 0.72 -16.04
CA ASP A 89 4.84 -0.23 -16.33
C ASP A 89 3.87 -0.44 -15.13
N TYR A 90 3.86 0.50 -14.18
CA TYR A 90 3.17 0.36 -12.90
C TYR A 90 1.68 0.04 -13.03
N TRP A 91 0.95 0.72 -13.91
CA TRP A 91 -0.49 0.49 -14.05
C TRP A 91 -0.81 -0.77 -14.87
N GLU A 92 0.08 -1.14 -15.79
CA GLU A 92 -0.07 -2.33 -16.64
C GLU A 92 0.19 -3.63 -15.87
N THR A 93 1.04 -3.58 -14.85
CA THR A 93 1.42 -4.75 -14.04
C THR A 93 0.47 -5.03 -12.87
N LEU A 94 -0.61 -4.25 -12.73
CA LEU A 94 -1.61 -4.47 -11.70
C LEU A 94 -2.37 -5.78 -11.87
N LYS A 95 -2.58 -6.47 -10.75
CA LYS A 95 -3.33 -7.73 -10.71
C LYS A 95 -4.82 -7.43 -10.66
N SER A 96 -5.58 -7.90 -11.65
CA SER A 96 -7.04 -7.87 -11.68
C SER A 96 -7.63 -9.27 -11.73
N TYR A 97 -8.71 -9.51 -10.98
CA TYR A 97 -9.45 -10.78 -10.97
C TYR A 97 -10.43 -10.91 -12.15
N ASN A 98 -10.76 -9.80 -12.83
CA ASN A 98 -11.65 -9.81 -13.99
C ASN A 98 -10.93 -9.14 -15.17
N VAL A 99 -10.73 -9.90 -16.25
CA VAL A 99 -10.04 -9.42 -17.47
C VAL A 99 -10.93 -8.46 -18.30
N SER A 100 -12.23 -8.40 -17.99
CA SER A 100 -13.16 -7.40 -18.55
C SER A 100 -13.94 -6.70 -17.41
N PRO A 101 -14.07 -5.37 -17.44
CA PRO A 101 -14.77 -4.65 -16.39
C PRO A 101 -16.27 -4.90 -16.50
N LYS A 102 -16.82 -5.67 -15.56
CA LYS A 102 -18.28 -5.73 -15.33
C LYS A 102 -18.80 -4.44 -14.67
N TYR A 103 -17.90 -3.64 -14.11
CA TYR A 103 -18.18 -2.47 -13.29
C TYR A 103 -17.49 -1.24 -13.84
N SER A 104 -18.15 -0.10 -13.73
CA SER A 104 -17.70 1.23 -14.11
C SER A 104 -17.44 2.09 -12.87
N TYR A 105 -16.89 3.29 -13.06
CA TYR A 105 -16.69 4.23 -11.95
C TYR A 105 -18.02 4.67 -11.30
N GLU A 106 -19.15 4.54 -12.02
CA GLU A 106 -20.47 4.85 -11.48
C GLU A 106 -20.93 3.86 -10.41
N ASP A 107 -20.31 2.70 -10.36
CA ASP A 107 -20.65 1.61 -9.43
C ASP A 107 -19.90 1.74 -8.09
N PHE A 108 -19.04 2.75 -7.90
CA PHE A 108 -18.35 2.96 -6.64
C PHE A 108 -19.31 3.28 -5.48
N GLU A 109 -19.27 2.45 -4.45
CA GLU A 109 -20.03 2.60 -3.20
C GLU A 109 -19.38 3.61 -2.25
N GLY A 110 -18.06 3.77 -2.37
CA GLY A 110 -17.27 4.68 -1.55
C GLY A 110 -15.77 4.41 -1.68
N CYS A 111 -14.98 5.13 -0.89
CA CYS A 111 -13.55 4.91 -0.82
C CYS A 111 -12.98 5.06 0.60
N TYR A 112 -11.95 4.28 0.89
CA TYR A 112 -11.18 4.40 2.12
C TYR A 112 -9.92 5.23 1.89
N GLU A 113 -9.72 6.26 2.72
CA GLU A 113 -8.52 7.08 2.75
C GLU A 113 -7.51 6.47 3.73
N TYR A 114 -6.29 6.24 3.27
CA TYR A 114 -5.15 5.80 4.08
C TYR A 114 -3.97 6.75 3.91
N SER A 115 -3.18 6.87 4.97
CA SER A 115 -1.86 7.50 4.91
C SER A 115 -0.95 6.84 5.93
N GLY A 116 0.34 6.85 5.69
CA GLY A 116 1.34 6.35 6.62
C GLY A 116 2.69 6.95 6.32
N LYS A 117 3.57 6.94 7.32
CA LYS A 117 4.95 7.47 7.20
C LYS A 117 5.78 6.79 6.10
N ASN A 118 5.45 5.55 5.72
CA ASN A 118 6.21 4.79 4.72
C ASN A 118 5.60 4.86 3.30
N LEU A 119 4.56 5.67 3.11
CA LEU A 119 3.85 5.74 1.82
C LEU A 119 4.61 6.58 0.78
N GLY A 120 5.45 7.54 1.22
CA GLY A 120 6.17 8.47 0.35
C GLY A 120 5.29 9.56 -0.31
N VAL A 121 3.98 9.36 -0.32
CA VAL A 121 2.96 10.32 -0.78
C VAL A 121 1.96 10.66 0.32
N LYS A 122 1.19 11.74 0.15
CA LYS A 122 0.31 12.26 1.21
C LYS A 122 -0.74 11.27 1.68
N LYS A 123 -1.39 10.57 0.75
CA LYS A 123 -2.43 9.56 1.03
C LYS A 123 -2.73 8.73 -0.22
N VAL A 124 -3.41 7.62 0.00
CA VAL A 124 -3.99 6.77 -1.05
C VAL A 124 -5.46 6.53 -0.76
N TYR A 125 -6.25 6.50 -1.82
CA TYR A 125 -7.67 6.13 -1.79
C TYR A 125 -7.86 4.74 -2.37
N PHE A 126 -8.62 3.89 -1.69
CA PHE A 126 -9.06 2.59 -2.20
C PHE A 126 -10.56 2.61 -2.47
N PHE A 127 -10.96 2.43 -3.72
CA PHE A 127 -12.35 2.51 -4.19
C PHE A 127 -13.02 1.14 -4.14
N VAL A 128 -14.27 1.12 -3.68
CA VAL A 128 -14.96 -0.11 -3.28
C VAL A 128 -16.25 -0.32 -4.07
N ILE A 129 -16.48 -1.57 -4.46
CA ILE A 129 -17.73 -2.10 -5.02
C ILE A 129 -17.93 -3.50 -4.41
N ASP A 130 -19.13 -3.85 -3.97
CA ASP A 130 -19.46 -5.16 -3.40
C ASP A 130 -18.45 -5.61 -2.31
N ASN A 131 -18.04 -4.69 -1.43
CA ASN A 131 -17.05 -4.91 -0.36
C ASN A 131 -15.65 -5.35 -0.86
N LYS A 132 -15.33 -5.12 -2.13
CA LYS A 132 -14.02 -5.42 -2.75
C LYS A 132 -13.38 -4.16 -3.29
N ILE A 133 -12.05 -4.16 -3.36
CA ILE A 133 -11.29 -3.03 -3.90
C ILE A 133 -11.25 -3.15 -5.42
N HIS A 134 -11.78 -2.15 -6.12
CA HIS A 134 -11.84 -2.10 -7.58
C HIS A 134 -10.86 -1.11 -8.19
N GLY A 135 -10.31 -0.19 -7.40
CA GLY A 135 -9.28 0.71 -7.84
C GLY A 135 -8.60 1.40 -6.67
N PHE A 136 -7.52 2.10 -6.96
CA PHE A 136 -6.89 3.00 -6.01
C PHE A 136 -6.24 4.17 -6.75
N LYS A 137 -6.08 5.30 -6.06
CA LYS A 137 -5.39 6.49 -6.57
C LYS A 137 -4.57 7.14 -5.46
N PHE A 138 -3.34 7.52 -5.77
CA PHE A 138 -2.49 8.30 -4.88
C PHE A 138 -2.90 9.77 -4.94
N ASN A 139 -2.89 10.43 -3.80
CA ASN A 139 -3.15 11.86 -3.71
C ASN A 139 -1.84 12.63 -3.69
N GLY A 140 -1.67 13.44 -4.72
CA GLY A 140 -0.66 14.48 -4.82
C GLY A 140 0.70 13.96 -5.24
N ASP A 141 1.70 14.70 -4.79
CA ASP A 141 3.09 14.53 -5.14
C ASP A 141 3.81 13.70 -4.07
N ILE A 142 5.08 13.43 -4.32
CA ILE A 142 5.99 12.91 -3.31
C ILE A 142 6.12 13.94 -2.19
N VAL A 143 5.91 13.49 -0.95
CA VAL A 143 6.01 14.34 0.25
C VAL A 143 7.20 13.96 1.14
N ASP A 144 7.84 12.83 0.87
CA ASP A 144 9.04 12.36 1.55
C ASP A 144 9.95 11.65 0.54
N GLU A 145 10.95 12.38 0.05
CA GLU A 145 11.92 11.86 -0.93
C GLU A 145 12.74 10.69 -0.38
N SER A 146 13.09 10.70 0.93
CA SER A 146 13.88 9.63 1.53
C SER A 146 13.10 8.30 1.56
N VAL A 147 11.80 8.37 1.75
CA VAL A 147 10.90 7.21 1.64
C VAL A 147 10.70 6.82 0.19
N ALA A 148 10.49 7.79 -0.71
CA ALA A 148 10.30 7.54 -2.13
C ALA A 148 11.49 6.82 -2.78
N GLN A 149 12.72 7.24 -2.47
CA GLN A 149 13.97 6.59 -2.94
C GLN A 149 14.09 5.12 -2.50
N LYS A 150 13.45 4.73 -1.40
CA LYS A 150 13.47 3.34 -0.90
C LYS A 150 12.34 2.49 -1.48
N ASP A 151 11.27 3.09 -1.99
CA ASP A 151 10.16 2.38 -2.63
C ASP A 151 10.51 2.05 -4.09
N LYS A 152 10.27 0.79 -4.49
CA LYS A 152 10.67 0.26 -5.81
C LYS A 152 10.10 1.09 -6.96
N TYR A 153 8.87 1.58 -6.82
CA TYR A 153 8.18 2.28 -7.90
C TYR A 153 8.39 3.79 -7.80
N LEU A 154 8.34 4.35 -6.60
CA LEU A 154 8.54 5.80 -6.46
C LEU A 154 9.95 6.22 -6.84
N ARG A 155 11.01 5.45 -6.53
CA ARG A 155 12.38 5.83 -6.91
C ARG A 155 12.55 6.08 -8.41
N GLN A 156 11.82 5.33 -9.25
CA GLN A 156 11.90 5.45 -10.71
C GLN A 156 11.39 6.78 -11.26
N ILE A 157 10.71 7.58 -10.43
CA ILE A 157 10.19 8.90 -10.78
C ILE A 157 10.78 10.03 -9.91
N VAL A 158 11.72 9.71 -9.02
CA VAL A 158 12.49 10.69 -8.22
C VAL A 158 13.93 10.81 -8.72
N ASP A 159 14.46 9.73 -9.30
CA ASP A 159 15.78 9.68 -9.94
C ASP A 159 15.79 10.46 -11.27
#